data_AF-A0A117LW19-F1
#
_entry.id   AF-A0A117LW19-F1
#
_cell.length_a   1.000
_cell.length_b   1.000
_cell.length_c   1.000
_cell.angle_alpha   90.00
_cell.angle_beta   90.00
_cell.angle_gamma   90.00
#
_symmetry.space_group_name_H-M   'P 1'
#
loop_
_entity.id
_entity.type
_entity.pdbx_description
1 polymer ?
#
loop_
_entity_poly.entity_id
_entity_poly.type
_entity_poly.pdbx_seq_one_letter_code
_entity_poly.pdbx_strand_id
1 'polypeptide(L)'
;MLNNRIGMKSPYLGAIPLHWCDACHVPVLGKRCGCGEKTRFVGVTPPGDLRPAFPSDIRLINHLFLESFGSTLIPTDHLAILNKVPDDDRMEEIIVGGAIVGAIRYLPGDGRWEVLPRPDAPLLMTPKLRYVMVDDGAAAFIKDGSSVLAPGVVEIESHTEKGDEVFVLTRDGTCIGVGRAKMGAEEARGITRGQIVRLRKNVPQVCSPGPATWDDAVDANREHLATLEADSITFIRDLAEQEDLPVTVSYSGGKDSLVTLLLALKAIGPVPLLFADTGLEFPETLANISAVVDRYSVPVFRADGESGFWDGFSRQGPPAVNFRWCCKACKLTPVQKLIEREWGECLSLIGQRKYESAKRMKSRRVWRNPNVPNQLSAAPIQHWNALHVWLYLFQEKAPYNTLYEKGLDRIGCYMCPSSDIAHLKMIEEEYPVLWDRWRSAVTEYGEATGRPKNWFESGAWRIKKGGSDDEDSHY
;
A
#
# COMPACT_ATOMS: atom_id res chain seq x y z
N MET A 1 -15.73 -7.36 -25.36
CA MET A 1 -14.42 -7.88 -25.80
C MET A 1 -13.34 -7.06 -25.11
N LEU A 2 -12.70 -7.61 -24.08
CA LEU A 2 -11.41 -7.20 -23.51
C LEU A 2 -11.10 -8.25 -22.43
N ASN A 3 -10.81 -9.46 -22.90
CA ASN A 3 -10.38 -10.57 -22.05
C ASN A 3 -8.91 -10.84 -22.40
N ASN A 4 -8.04 -9.88 -22.09
CA ASN A 4 -6.60 -10.05 -22.12
C ASN A 4 -6.12 -9.94 -20.68
N ARG A 5 -6.16 -11.07 -19.96
CA ARG A 5 -5.32 -11.26 -18.77
C ARG A 5 -3.87 -11.28 -19.25
N ILE A 6 -3.30 -10.09 -19.47
CA ILE A 6 -1.85 -9.93 -19.46
C ILE A 6 -1.45 -10.31 -18.04
N GLY A 7 -0.82 -11.47 -17.89
CA GLY A 7 -0.25 -11.87 -16.61
C GLY A 7 0.78 -10.83 -16.20
N MET A 8 0.36 -9.88 -15.36
CA MET A 8 1.26 -8.94 -14.70
C MET A 8 2.19 -9.78 -13.82
N LYS A 9 3.39 -10.09 -14.35
CA LYS A 9 4.45 -10.69 -13.54
C LYS A 9 4.80 -9.66 -12.47
N SER A 10 4.42 -9.94 -11.22
CA SER A 10 4.77 -9.08 -10.10
C SER A 10 6.30 -8.98 -10.00
N PRO A 11 6.88 -7.78 -10.08
CA PRO A 11 8.33 -7.65 -10.00
C PRO A 11 8.77 -7.92 -8.56
N TYR A 12 9.71 -8.85 -8.38
CA TYR A 12 10.47 -8.93 -7.14
C TYR A 12 11.34 -7.68 -7.03
N LEU A 13 11.04 -6.79 -6.08
CA LEU A 13 11.75 -5.50 -5.93
C LEU A 13 12.96 -5.56 -4.98
N GLY A 14 13.11 -6.67 -4.26
CA GLY A 14 14.20 -6.92 -3.32
C GLY A 14 13.90 -8.14 -2.46
N ALA A 15 14.74 -8.37 -1.45
CA ALA A 15 14.46 -9.37 -0.41
C ALA A 15 13.19 -8.97 0.36
N ILE A 16 12.34 -9.95 0.68
CA ILE A 16 11.13 -9.76 1.48
C ILE A 16 11.36 -10.50 2.80
N PRO A 17 12.07 -9.90 3.78
CA PRO A 17 12.47 -10.59 5.00
C PRO A 17 11.32 -10.61 6.02
N LEU A 18 10.13 -11.04 5.63
CA LEU A 18 9.03 -11.21 6.58
C LEU A 18 9.18 -12.56 7.29
N HIS A 19 9.49 -12.48 8.58
CA HIS A 19 9.43 -13.60 9.49
C HIS A 19 8.34 -13.38 10.55
N TRP A 20 7.97 -14.44 11.25
CA TRP A 20 7.03 -14.42 12.36
C TRP A 20 7.61 -15.12 13.58
N CYS A 21 7.42 -14.54 14.76
CA CYS A 21 7.72 -15.19 16.03
C CYS A 21 6.42 -15.78 16.60
N ASP A 22 6.30 -17.10 16.66
CA ASP A 22 5.09 -17.75 17.19
C ASP A 22 4.95 -17.61 18.70
N ALA A 23 6.02 -17.31 19.43
CA ALA A 23 5.98 -17.08 20.88
C ALA A 23 5.50 -15.65 21.25
N CYS A 24 5.85 -14.66 20.42
CA CYS A 24 5.48 -13.26 20.65
C CYS A 24 4.30 -12.80 19.77
N HIS A 25 3.88 -13.59 18.78
CA HIS A 25 2.83 -13.26 17.81
C HIS A 25 3.06 -11.95 17.03
N VAL A 26 4.33 -11.67 16.70
CA VAL A 26 4.76 -10.43 16.01
C VAL A 26 5.54 -10.70 14.72
N PRO A 27 5.53 -9.76 13.75
CA PRO A 27 6.46 -9.80 12.63
C PRO A 27 7.90 -9.56 13.09
N VAL A 28 8.85 -10.21 12.43
CA VAL A 28 10.28 -10.05 12.68
C VAL A 28 11.03 -9.88 11.36
N LEU A 29 12.02 -8.99 11.32
CA LEU A 29 12.82 -8.63 10.14
C LEU A 29 13.96 -9.62 9.85
N GLY A 30 14.08 -10.68 10.64
CA GLY A 30 15.15 -11.66 10.53
C GLY A 30 14.80 -12.99 11.19
N LYS A 31 15.77 -13.90 11.21
CA LYS A 31 15.62 -15.31 11.63
C LYS A 31 15.52 -15.53 13.15
N ARG A 32 15.70 -14.48 13.94
CA ARG A 32 15.64 -14.49 15.40
C ARG A 32 14.87 -13.28 15.90
N CYS A 33 14.01 -13.52 16.88
CA CYS A 33 13.24 -12.52 17.61
C CYS A 33 14.08 -11.94 18.75
N GLY A 34 13.78 -10.71 19.18
CA GLY A 34 14.35 -10.10 20.38
C GLY A 34 14.11 -10.91 21.66
N CYS A 35 13.09 -11.77 21.71
CA CYS A 35 12.87 -12.70 22.83
C CYS A 35 13.84 -13.90 22.85
N GLY A 36 14.67 -14.08 21.81
CA GLY A 36 15.63 -15.18 21.66
C GLY A 36 15.14 -16.35 20.80
N GLU A 37 13.83 -16.45 20.57
CA GLU A 37 13.23 -17.54 19.78
C GLU A 37 13.58 -17.48 18.30
N LYS A 38 13.55 -18.65 17.66
CA LYS A 38 13.64 -18.76 16.20
C LYS A 38 12.36 -18.26 15.57
N THR A 39 12.49 -17.62 14.42
CA THR A 39 11.34 -17.15 13.64
C THR A 39 11.17 -17.99 12.38
N ARG A 40 9.94 -18.09 11.90
CA ARG A 40 9.62 -18.76 10.64
C ARG A 40 9.41 -17.75 9.52
N PHE A 41 9.81 -18.12 8.31
CA PHE A 41 9.58 -17.30 7.14
C PHE A 41 8.10 -17.29 6.76
N VAL A 42 7.57 -16.12 6.38
CA VAL A 42 6.21 -15.95 5.87
C VAL A 42 6.28 -15.59 4.39
N GLY A 43 5.88 -16.52 3.54
CA GLY A 43 5.81 -16.27 2.10
C GLY A 43 4.67 -15.32 1.75
N VAL A 44 4.96 -14.24 1.04
CA VAL A 44 3.96 -13.29 0.55
C VAL A 44 4.10 -13.06 -0.95
N THR A 45 3.04 -12.59 -1.58
CA THR A 45 3.09 -12.26 -3.00
C THR A 45 3.96 -11.00 -3.19
N PRO A 46 4.90 -10.97 -4.15
CA PRO A 46 5.68 -9.75 -4.43
C PRO A 46 4.78 -8.57 -4.79
N PRO A 47 5.20 -7.32 -4.54
CA PRO A 47 6.55 -6.89 -4.20
C PRO A 47 6.98 -7.05 -2.73
N GLY A 48 6.05 -7.35 -1.81
CA GLY A 48 6.36 -7.53 -0.39
C GLY A 48 6.72 -6.23 0.35
N ASP A 49 6.15 -5.09 -0.07
CA ASP A 49 6.32 -3.79 0.58
C ASP A 49 5.28 -3.62 1.71
N LEU A 50 5.49 -4.41 2.77
CA LEU A 50 4.53 -4.67 3.85
C LEU A 50 4.30 -3.45 4.76
N ARG A 51 3.07 -3.24 5.22
CA ARG A 51 2.73 -2.17 6.17
C ARG A 51 1.79 -2.67 7.29
N PRO A 52 1.78 -2.01 8.45
CA PRO A 52 0.69 -2.16 9.43
C PRO A 52 -0.69 -1.98 8.77
N ALA A 53 -1.65 -2.81 9.17
CA ALA A 53 -3.06 -2.47 9.03
C ALA A 53 -3.42 -1.43 10.10
N PHE A 54 -3.79 -0.23 9.69
CA PHE A 54 -4.24 0.82 10.59
C PHE A 54 -5.72 0.63 10.94
N PRO A 55 -6.26 1.38 11.92
CA PRO A 55 -7.64 1.21 12.36
C PRO A 55 -8.68 1.33 11.24
N SER A 56 -8.50 2.21 10.24
CA SER A 56 -9.39 2.29 9.07
C SER A 56 -9.36 1.03 8.22
N ASP A 57 -8.17 0.47 7.99
CA ASP A 57 -7.99 -0.76 7.23
C ASP A 57 -8.69 -1.93 7.92
N ILE A 58 -8.48 -2.07 9.23
CA ILE A 58 -9.10 -3.14 10.04
C ILE A 58 -10.63 -3.01 9.99
N ARG A 59 -11.17 -1.79 10.12
CA ARG A 59 -12.62 -1.54 9.99
C ARG A 59 -13.15 -1.95 8.62
N LEU A 60 -12.49 -1.55 7.54
CA LEU A 60 -12.87 -1.92 6.18
C LEU A 60 -12.85 -3.44 6.01
N ILE A 61 -11.75 -4.09 6.36
CA ILE A 61 -11.59 -5.55 6.23
C ILE A 61 -12.66 -6.28 7.04
N ASN A 62 -12.84 -5.93 8.30
CA ASN A 62 -13.82 -6.60 9.16
C ASN A 62 -15.25 -6.37 8.70
N HIS A 63 -15.58 -5.18 8.18
CA HIS A 63 -16.88 -4.91 7.58
C HIS A 63 -17.11 -5.81 6.35
N LEU A 64 -16.15 -5.86 5.42
CA LEU A 64 -16.25 -6.68 4.21
C LEU A 64 -16.38 -8.18 4.50
N PHE A 65 -15.62 -8.68 5.48
CA PHE A 65 -15.72 -10.08 5.92
C PHE A 65 -17.02 -10.37 6.68
N LEU A 66 -17.50 -9.42 7.48
CA LEU A 66 -18.80 -9.54 8.16
C LEU A 66 -19.94 -9.63 7.15
N GLU A 67 -19.96 -8.77 6.14
CA GLU A 67 -20.98 -8.81 5.08
C GLU A 67 -20.90 -10.09 4.24
N SER A 68 -19.67 -10.53 3.92
CA SER A 68 -19.48 -11.69 3.03
C SER A 68 -19.68 -13.03 3.73
N PHE A 69 -19.26 -13.15 4.99
CA PHE A 69 -19.15 -14.43 5.70
C PHE A 69 -19.84 -14.43 7.06
N GLY A 70 -20.49 -13.34 7.47
CA GLY A 70 -21.23 -13.25 8.73
C GLY A 70 -20.33 -13.20 9.98
N SER A 71 -19.04 -12.95 9.82
CA SER A 71 -18.07 -12.85 10.93
C SER A 71 -16.88 -11.96 10.54
N THR A 72 -16.34 -11.23 11.52
CA THR A 72 -15.14 -10.37 11.35
C THR A 72 -13.87 -11.22 11.29
N LEU A 73 -12.89 -10.82 10.48
CA LEU A 73 -11.67 -11.59 10.27
C LEU A 73 -10.58 -11.30 11.32
N ILE A 74 -10.35 -10.03 11.65
CA ILE A 74 -9.20 -9.59 12.45
C ILE A 74 -9.69 -9.32 13.89
N PRO A 75 -9.25 -10.11 14.89
CA PRO A 75 -9.54 -9.85 16.30
C PRO A 75 -8.89 -8.54 16.79
N THR A 76 -9.48 -7.93 17.83
CA THR A 76 -9.08 -6.60 18.33
C THR A 76 -7.69 -6.52 18.94
N ASP A 77 -7.19 -7.63 19.47
CA ASP A 77 -5.91 -7.75 20.19
C ASP A 77 -4.79 -8.32 19.31
N HIS A 78 -5.05 -8.55 18.02
CA HIS A 78 -4.11 -9.15 17.09
C HIS A 78 -3.47 -8.11 16.16
N LEU A 79 -2.19 -8.31 15.84
CA LEU A 79 -1.54 -7.55 14.78
C LEU A 79 -1.96 -8.06 13.40
N ALA A 80 -2.21 -7.10 12.50
CA ALA A 80 -2.45 -7.36 11.09
C ALA A 80 -1.48 -6.54 10.22
N ILE A 81 -0.99 -7.18 9.17
CA ILE A 81 -0.09 -6.60 8.17
C ILE A 81 -0.75 -6.70 6.81
N LEU A 82 -0.62 -5.63 6.02
CA LEU A 82 -1.11 -5.57 4.66
C LEU A 82 0.05 -5.61 3.67
N ASN A 83 -0.16 -6.34 2.59
CA ASN A 83 0.77 -6.43 1.47
C ASN A 83 0.02 -6.03 0.19
N LYS A 84 0.36 -4.87 -0.38
CA LYS A 84 -0.17 -4.47 -1.69
C LYS A 84 0.39 -5.39 -2.76
N VAL A 85 -0.49 -6.02 -3.54
CA VAL A 85 -0.13 -6.94 -4.63
C VAL A 85 -0.63 -6.39 -5.96
N PRO A 86 -0.05 -6.79 -7.10
CA PRO A 86 -0.51 -6.30 -8.39
C PRO A 86 -1.93 -6.77 -8.70
N ASP A 87 -2.75 -5.82 -9.13
CA ASP A 87 -4.10 -6.01 -9.67
C ASP A 87 -4.42 -4.83 -10.61
N ASP A 88 -5.63 -4.78 -11.18
CA ASP A 88 -6.04 -3.71 -12.10
C ASP A 88 -6.20 -2.36 -11.38
N ASP A 89 -6.45 -2.39 -10.06
CA ASP A 89 -6.50 -1.21 -9.19
C ASP A 89 -5.85 -1.54 -7.83
N ARG A 90 -6.64 -1.55 -6.74
CA ARG A 90 -6.15 -1.84 -5.40
C ARG A 90 -6.44 -3.28 -4.99
N MET A 91 -5.39 -4.03 -4.64
CA MET A 91 -5.51 -5.33 -3.98
C MET A 91 -4.49 -5.47 -2.86
N GLU A 92 -4.93 -5.95 -1.70
CA GLU A 92 -4.11 -6.14 -0.51
C GLU A 92 -4.32 -7.54 0.07
N GLU A 93 -3.22 -8.28 0.27
CA GLU A 93 -3.23 -9.48 1.11
C GLU A 93 -3.23 -9.08 2.59
N ILE A 94 -3.95 -9.86 3.38
CA ILE A 94 -4.14 -9.66 4.82
C ILE A 94 -3.37 -10.76 5.55
N ILE A 95 -2.41 -10.36 6.38
CA ILE A 95 -1.54 -11.26 7.10
C ILE A 95 -1.78 -11.12 8.60
N VAL A 96 -2.15 -12.22 9.26
CA VAL A 96 -2.37 -12.31 10.70
C VAL A 96 -1.82 -13.65 11.19
N GLY A 97 -1.20 -13.68 12.37
CA GLY A 97 -0.62 -14.93 12.90
C GLY A 97 0.46 -15.52 11.99
N GLY A 98 1.15 -14.69 11.18
CA GLY A 98 2.18 -15.13 10.25
C GLY A 98 1.70 -15.95 9.05
N ALA A 99 0.43 -15.83 8.66
CA ALA A 99 -0.10 -16.42 7.43
C ALA A 99 -0.97 -15.41 6.69
N ILE A 100 -1.08 -15.55 5.36
CA ILE A 100 -2.08 -14.82 4.56
C ILE A 100 -3.43 -15.46 4.85
N VAL A 101 -4.29 -14.73 5.57
CA VAL A 101 -5.62 -15.21 5.99
C VAL A 101 -6.73 -14.74 5.05
N GLY A 102 -6.43 -13.80 4.16
CA GLY A 102 -7.36 -13.32 3.16
C GLY A 102 -6.72 -12.29 2.24
N ALA A 103 -7.51 -11.77 1.31
CA ALA A 103 -7.20 -10.57 0.56
C ALA A 103 -8.49 -9.79 0.27
N ILE A 104 -8.36 -8.48 0.05
CA ILE A 104 -9.41 -7.63 -0.48
C ILE A 104 -8.93 -7.01 -1.78
N ARG A 105 -9.82 -6.91 -2.77
CA ARG A 105 -9.53 -6.20 -4.02
C ARG A 105 -10.68 -5.29 -4.42
N TYR A 106 -10.36 -4.12 -4.94
CA TYR A 106 -11.34 -3.19 -5.45
C TYR A 106 -11.57 -3.46 -6.94
N LEU A 107 -12.84 -3.49 -7.35
CA LEU A 107 -13.25 -3.69 -8.73
C LEU A 107 -13.78 -2.35 -9.28
N PRO A 108 -12.97 -1.56 -10.01
CA PRO A 108 -13.36 -0.21 -10.41
C PRO A 108 -14.60 -0.14 -11.30
N GLY A 109 -14.78 -1.14 -12.17
CA GLY A 109 -15.95 -1.22 -13.04
C GLY A 109 -17.27 -1.44 -12.30
N ASP A 110 -17.20 -2.06 -11.12
CA ASP A 110 -18.36 -2.36 -10.27
C ASP A 110 -18.51 -1.35 -9.13
N GLY A 111 -17.47 -0.54 -8.85
CA GLY A 111 -17.45 0.38 -7.72
C GLY A 111 -17.51 -0.30 -6.34
N ARG A 112 -17.00 -1.53 -6.22
CA ARG A 112 -17.11 -2.34 -4.99
C ARG A 112 -15.85 -3.11 -4.67
N TRP A 113 -15.73 -3.50 -3.40
CA TRP A 113 -14.71 -4.44 -2.93
C TRP A 113 -15.17 -5.90 -3.11
N GLU A 114 -14.24 -6.78 -3.41
CA GLU A 114 -14.41 -8.23 -3.37
C GLU A 114 -13.46 -8.82 -2.33
N VAL A 115 -13.97 -9.74 -1.52
CA VAL A 115 -13.19 -10.47 -0.51
C VAL A 115 -12.75 -11.82 -1.06
N LEU A 116 -11.48 -12.15 -0.86
CA LEU A 116 -10.86 -13.41 -1.26
C LEU A 116 -10.36 -14.14 0.00
N PRO A 117 -11.16 -15.07 0.59
CA PRO A 117 -10.76 -15.75 1.82
C PRO A 117 -9.59 -16.71 1.59
N ARG A 118 -8.88 -17.11 2.65
CA ARG A 118 -7.90 -18.21 2.63
C ARG A 118 -8.32 -19.31 3.60
N PRO A 119 -7.85 -20.57 3.41
CA PRO A 119 -8.19 -21.69 4.30
C PRO A 119 -7.80 -21.47 5.77
N ASP A 120 -6.84 -20.58 6.05
CA ASP A 120 -6.41 -20.23 7.40
C ASP A 120 -7.32 -19.22 8.11
N ALA A 121 -8.22 -18.53 7.38
CA ALA A 121 -9.12 -17.55 7.98
C ALA A 121 -9.97 -18.12 9.13
N PRO A 122 -10.51 -19.36 9.04
CA PRO A 122 -11.33 -19.93 10.11
C PRO A 122 -10.58 -20.24 11.42
N LEU A 123 -9.27 -20.03 11.48
CA LEU A 123 -8.51 -20.02 12.74
C LEU A 123 -8.71 -18.71 13.54
N LEU A 124 -9.22 -17.66 12.90
CA LEU A 124 -9.46 -16.34 13.47
C LEU A 124 -10.95 -15.98 13.54
N MET A 125 -11.79 -16.64 12.75
CA MET A 125 -13.20 -16.32 12.58
C MET A 125 -14.03 -17.58 12.38
N THR A 126 -15.36 -17.47 12.49
CA THR A 126 -16.27 -18.58 12.17
C THR A 126 -17.20 -18.16 11.05
N PRO A 127 -17.06 -18.70 9.82
CA PRO A 127 -17.95 -18.35 8.72
C PRO A 127 -19.38 -18.81 9.02
N LYS A 128 -20.33 -17.89 8.91
CA LYS A 128 -21.78 -18.12 9.07
C LYS A 128 -22.54 -18.01 7.76
N LEU A 129 -21.94 -17.37 6.75
CA LEU A 129 -22.47 -17.20 5.40
C LEU A 129 -21.45 -17.71 4.38
N ARG A 130 -21.91 -17.99 3.15
CA ARG A 130 -21.06 -18.36 2.01
C ARG A 130 -20.09 -19.50 2.32
N TYR A 131 -20.62 -20.63 2.78
CA TYR A 131 -19.85 -21.86 2.96
C TYR A 131 -20.55 -23.05 2.33
N VAL A 132 -19.75 -24.08 2.02
CA VAL A 132 -20.20 -25.38 1.53
C VAL A 132 -19.60 -26.45 2.43
N MET A 133 -20.44 -27.28 3.03
CA MET A 133 -20.02 -28.43 3.83
C MET A 133 -19.93 -29.67 2.95
N VAL A 134 -18.86 -30.43 3.08
CA VAL A 134 -18.63 -31.68 2.34
C VAL A 134 -18.55 -32.88 3.28
N ASP A 135 -18.78 -34.08 2.74
CA ASP A 135 -18.56 -35.31 3.49
C ASP A 135 -17.07 -35.68 3.59
N ASP A 136 -16.74 -36.53 4.56
CA ASP A 136 -15.35 -36.92 4.86
C ASP A 136 -14.69 -37.71 3.72
N GLY A 137 -15.48 -38.44 2.93
CA GLY A 137 -15.02 -39.17 1.75
C GLY A 137 -14.59 -38.21 0.64
N ALA A 138 -15.40 -37.17 0.37
CA ALA A 138 -15.07 -36.11 -0.56
C ALA A 138 -13.86 -35.26 -0.09
N ALA A 139 -13.75 -35.01 1.22
CA ALA A 139 -12.68 -34.20 1.80
C ALA A 139 -11.27 -34.73 1.44
N ALA A 140 -11.09 -36.05 1.38
CA ALA A 140 -9.82 -36.67 1.02
C ALA A 140 -9.36 -36.33 -0.41
N PHE A 141 -10.28 -36.16 -1.36
CA PHE A 141 -9.97 -35.86 -2.76
C PHE A 141 -9.82 -34.36 -3.05
N ILE A 142 -10.34 -33.52 -2.15
CA ILE A 142 -10.37 -32.05 -2.30
C ILE A 142 -9.04 -31.41 -1.88
N LYS A 143 -8.24 -32.07 -1.02
CA LYS A 143 -6.97 -31.55 -0.48
C LYS A 143 -5.96 -31.08 -1.55
N ASP A 144 -6.04 -31.58 -2.79
CA ASP A 144 -5.14 -31.19 -3.90
C ASP A 144 -5.70 -30.10 -4.84
N GLY A 145 -6.76 -29.39 -4.41
CA GLY A 145 -7.38 -28.32 -5.19
C GLY A 145 -8.37 -28.83 -6.24
N SER A 146 -8.78 -30.10 -6.14
CA SER A 146 -9.91 -30.64 -6.90
C SER A 146 -11.18 -29.86 -6.59
N SER A 147 -12.04 -29.72 -7.58
CA SER A 147 -13.29 -29.00 -7.38
C SER A 147 -14.29 -29.80 -6.55
N VAL A 148 -15.15 -29.10 -5.81
CA VAL A 148 -16.25 -29.74 -5.09
C VAL A 148 -17.34 -30.10 -6.08
N LEU A 149 -17.70 -31.38 -6.14
CA LEU A 149 -18.76 -31.90 -7.00
C LEU A 149 -20.03 -32.17 -6.18
N ALA A 150 -21.19 -32.10 -6.85
CA ALA A 150 -22.50 -32.25 -6.20
C ALA A 150 -22.64 -33.50 -5.30
N PRO A 151 -22.16 -34.71 -5.67
CA PRO A 151 -22.26 -35.89 -4.81
C PRO A 151 -21.56 -35.75 -3.45
N GLY A 152 -20.54 -34.89 -3.35
CA GLY A 152 -19.74 -34.71 -2.14
C GLY A 152 -20.23 -33.61 -1.21
N VAL A 153 -21.31 -32.92 -1.57
CA VAL A 153 -21.85 -31.80 -0.78
C VAL A 153 -22.89 -32.31 0.21
N VAL A 154 -22.69 -31.99 1.48
CA VAL A 154 -23.63 -32.26 2.57
C VAL A 154 -24.57 -31.08 2.74
N GLU A 155 -24.03 -29.86 2.69
CA GLU A 155 -24.77 -28.62 2.90
C GLU A 155 -24.15 -27.50 2.07
N ILE A 156 -25.01 -26.59 1.59
CA ILE A 156 -24.61 -25.30 1.03
C ILE A 156 -25.41 -24.22 1.75
N GLU A 157 -24.73 -23.21 2.27
CA GLU A 157 -25.39 -22.12 3.00
C GLU A 157 -26.39 -21.42 2.08
N SER A 158 -27.60 -21.23 2.59
CA SER A 158 -28.80 -20.80 1.86
C SER A 158 -28.68 -19.53 1.01
N HIS A 159 -27.84 -18.55 1.39
CA HIS A 159 -27.67 -17.29 0.66
C HIS A 159 -26.47 -17.32 -0.30
N THR A 160 -25.80 -18.46 -0.45
CA THR A 160 -24.70 -18.60 -1.40
C THR A 160 -25.23 -18.44 -2.82
N GLU A 161 -24.70 -17.46 -3.55
CA GLU A 161 -25.03 -17.22 -4.96
C GLU A 161 -23.92 -17.70 -5.90
N LYS A 162 -24.28 -17.89 -7.17
CA LYS A 162 -23.31 -18.19 -8.21
C LYS A 162 -22.29 -17.05 -8.33
N GLY A 163 -21.02 -17.39 -8.24
CA GLY A 163 -19.93 -16.42 -8.32
C GLY A 163 -19.41 -15.96 -6.97
N ASP A 164 -20.09 -16.28 -5.87
CA ASP A 164 -19.60 -16.01 -4.52
C ASP A 164 -18.29 -16.73 -4.24
N GLU A 165 -17.43 -16.08 -3.47
CA GLU A 165 -16.31 -16.73 -2.82
C GLU A 165 -16.82 -17.45 -1.58
N VAL A 166 -16.46 -18.73 -1.42
CA VAL A 166 -16.98 -19.61 -0.37
C VAL A 166 -15.87 -20.35 0.37
N PHE A 167 -16.12 -20.63 1.64
CA PHE A 167 -15.36 -21.61 2.41
C PHE A 167 -15.86 -23.03 2.13
N VAL A 168 -14.95 -24.00 2.06
CA VAL A 168 -15.28 -25.42 2.00
C VAL A 168 -14.88 -26.06 3.30
N LEU A 169 -15.88 -26.54 4.03
CA LEU A 169 -15.76 -27.05 5.39
C LEU A 169 -16.09 -28.54 5.41
N THR A 170 -15.47 -29.27 6.33
CA THR A 170 -15.91 -30.63 6.71
C THR A 170 -16.98 -30.54 7.80
N ARG A 171 -17.57 -31.67 8.18
CA ARG A 171 -18.65 -31.72 9.19
C ARG A 171 -18.23 -31.24 10.57
N ASP A 172 -16.95 -31.38 10.92
CA ASP A 172 -16.41 -30.89 12.19
C ASP A 172 -16.06 -29.39 12.16
N GLY A 173 -16.30 -28.72 11.03
CA GLY A 173 -16.01 -27.29 10.83
C GLY A 173 -14.61 -27.00 10.30
N THR A 174 -13.74 -28.01 10.12
CA THR A 174 -12.40 -27.81 9.58
C THR A 174 -12.48 -27.32 8.15
N CYS A 175 -11.81 -26.19 7.86
CA CYS A 175 -11.69 -25.67 6.51
C CYS A 175 -10.64 -26.44 5.71
N ILE A 176 -11.06 -26.99 4.57
CA ILE A 176 -10.19 -27.78 3.67
C ILE A 176 -9.92 -27.06 2.35
N GLY A 177 -10.57 -25.92 2.13
CA GLY A 177 -10.40 -25.15 0.90
C GLY A 177 -11.27 -23.92 0.83
N VAL A 178 -10.98 -23.09 -0.16
CA VAL A 178 -11.75 -21.90 -0.53
C VAL A 178 -11.86 -21.84 -2.04
N GLY A 179 -12.96 -21.30 -2.56
CA GLY A 179 -13.16 -21.25 -3.99
C GLY A 179 -14.36 -20.43 -4.40
N ARG A 180 -14.70 -20.50 -5.69
CA ARG A 180 -15.83 -19.78 -6.25
C ARG A 180 -17.00 -20.73 -6.50
N ALA A 181 -18.17 -20.38 -5.97
CA ALA A 181 -19.42 -21.06 -6.24
C ALA A 181 -19.76 -20.99 -7.74
N LYS A 182 -20.16 -22.13 -8.32
CA LYS A 182 -20.54 -22.26 -9.74
C LYS A 182 -22.04 -22.22 -9.98
N MET A 183 -22.80 -22.33 -8.91
CA MET A 183 -24.25 -22.26 -8.83
C MET A 183 -24.63 -21.76 -7.44
N GLY A 184 -25.84 -21.24 -7.30
CA GLY A 184 -26.38 -20.83 -6.00
C GLY A 184 -26.90 -22.02 -5.17
N ALA A 185 -27.20 -21.76 -3.91
CA ALA A 185 -27.72 -22.78 -2.98
C ALA A 185 -29.05 -23.39 -3.45
N GLU A 186 -29.94 -22.59 -4.03
CA GLU A 186 -31.22 -23.06 -4.57
C GLU A 186 -31.02 -24.00 -5.76
N GLU A 187 -30.17 -23.61 -6.73
CA GLU A 187 -29.84 -24.43 -7.91
C GLU A 187 -29.14 -25.73 -7.51
N ALA A 188 -28.26 -25.69 -6.51
CA ALA A 188 -27.56 -26.87 -6.02
C ALA A 188 -28.50 -27.91 -5.38
N ARG A 189 -29.67 -27.50 -4.86
CA ARG A 189 -30.65 -28.41 -4.26
C ARG A 189 -31.27 -29.29 -5.35
N GLY A 190 -30.98 -30.59 -5.30
CA GLY A 190 -31.55 -31.58 -6.22
C GLY A 190 -30.67 -31.90 -7.43
N ILE A 191 -29.52 -31.23 -7.59
CA ILE A 191 -28.51 -31.62 -8.57
C ILE A 191 -27.70 -32.79 -8.01
N THR A 192 -27.61 -33.88 -8.78
CA THR A 192 -26.85 -35.09 -8.40
C THR A 192 -25.48 -35.17 -9.06
N ARG A 193 -25.19 -34.29 -10.04
CA ARG A 193 -23.92 -34.24 -10.78
C ARG A 193 -23.58 -32.82 -11.20
N GLY A 194 -22.29 -32.48 -11.16
CA GLY A 194 -21.81 -31.16 -11.58
C GLY A 194 -20.84 -30.55 -10.57
N GLN A 195 -20.17 -29.48 -10.99
CA GLN A 195 -19.23 -28.73 -10.15
C GLN A 195 -20.01 -27.70 -9.32
N ILE A 196 -19.93 -27.79 -7.98
CA ILE A 196 -20.53 -26.83 -7.05
C ILE A 196 -19.56 -25.69 -6.75
N VAL A 197 -18.31 -26.03 -6.42
CA VAL A 197 -17.27 -25.05 -6.10
C VAL A 197 -16.03 -25.32 -6.94
N ARG A 198 -15.54 -24.30 -7.64
CA ARG A 198 -14.20 -24.34 -8.22
C ARG A 198 -13.21 -23.82 -7.19
N LEU A 199 -12.41 -24.73 -6.63
CA LEU A 199 -11.37 -24.35 -5.67
C LEU A 199 -10.29 -23.47 -6.28
N ARG A 200 -9.77 -22.58 -5.44
CA ARG A 200 -8.54 -21.83 -5.69
C ARG A 200 -7.37 -22.60 -5.06
N LYS A 201 -6.27 -22.69 -5.80
CA LYS A 201 -5.00 -23.20 -5.25
C LYS A 201 -4.44 -22.17 -4.28
N ASN A 202 -4.16 -22.61 -3.05
CA ASN A 202 -3.49 -21.80 -2.03
C ASN A 202 -2.19 -22.51 -1.65
N VAL A 203 -1.16 -21.74 -1.35
CA VAL A 203 0.07 -22.30 -0.77
C VAL A 203 -0.20 -22.47 0.73
N PRO A 204 -0.08 -23.69 1.29
CA PRO A 204 -0.27 -23.88 2.72
C PRO A 204 0.71 -23.02 3.53
N GLN A 205 0.22 -22.41 4.60
CA GLN A 205 1.03 -21.64 5.54
C GLN A 205 0.72 -22.09 6.97
N VAL A 206 1.61 -21.74 7.90
CA VAL A 206 1.36 -21.94 9.33
C VAL A 206 0.78 -20.63 9.86
N CYS A 207 -0.45 -20.68 10.36
CA CYS A 207 -1.08 -19.57 11.06
C CYS A 207 -1.03 -19.86 12.57
N SER A 208 -0.34 -19.00 13.31
CA SER A 208 -0.28 -19.02 14.78
C SER A 208 -0.74 -17.66 15.30
N PRO A 209 -2.07 -17.45 15.34
CA PRO A 209 -2.63 -16.19 15.82
C PRO A 209 -2.47 -16.11 17.34
N GLY A 210 -2.28 -14.88 17.82
CA GLY A 210 -2.27 -14.56 19.23
C GLY A 210 -2.18 -13.05 19.44
N PRO A 211 -2.44 -12.59 20.66
CA PRO A 211 -2.45 -11.17 20.97
C PRO A 211 -1.04 -10.58 20.93
N ALA A 212 -0.91 -9.38 20.39
CA ALA A 212 0.35 -8.61 20.36
C ALA A 212 0.11 -7.14 20.03
N THR A 213 1.07 -6.29 20.39
CA THR A 213 1.07 -4.85 20.08
C THR A 213 2.22 -4.46 19.16
N TRP A 214 2.14 -3.27 18.55
CA TRP A 214 3.24 -2.74 17.74
C TRP A 214 4.47 -2.42 18.59
N ASP A 215 4.33 -2.15 19.89
CA ASP A 215 5.44 -2.02 20.82
C ASP A 215 6.17 -3.37 21.01
N ASP A 216 5.42 -4.48 21.15
CA ASP A 216 6.01 -5.84 21.18
C ASP A 216 6.77 -6.14 19.88
N ALA A 217 6.22 -5.72 18.74
CA ALA A 217 6.87 -5.87 17.43
C ALA A 217 8.14 -5.01 17.33
N VAL A 218 8.16 -3.80 17.89
CA VAL A 218 9.38 -2.98 17.97
C VAL A 218 10.44 -3.66 18.84
N ASP A 219 10.06 -4.15 20.02
CA ASP A 219 10.98 -4.84 20.93
C ASP A 219 11.58 -6.11 20.31
N ALA A 220 10.75 -6.89 19.60
CA ALA A 220 11.18 -8.06 18.86
C ALA A 220 12.19 -7.75 17.74
N ASN A 221 12.27 -6.49 17.28
CA ASN A 221 13.08 -6.07 16.14
C ASN A 221 14.21 -5.08 16.49
N ARG A 222 14.41 -4.75 17.77
CA ARG A 222 15.35 -3.71 18.21
C ARG A 222 16.76 -3.85 17.62
N GLU A 223 17.34 -5.06 17.62
CA GLU A 223 18.68 -5.29 17.07
C GLU A 223 18.73 -5.14 15.53
N HIS A 224 17.68 -5.59 14.83
CA HIS A 224 17.57 -5.43 13.38
C HIS A 224 17.45 -3.95 13.01
N LEU A 225 16.64 -3.19 13.75
CA LEU A 225 16.47 -1.75 13.56
C LEU A 225 17.76 -0.98 13.84
N ALA A 226 18.49 -1.32 14.92
CA ALA A 226 19.78 -0.71 15.22
C ALA A 226 20.81 -0.94 14.11
N THR A 227 20.82 -2.12 13.49
CA THR A 227 21.71 -2.41 12.36
C THR A 227 21.36 -1.57 11.13
N LEU A 228 20.07 -1.46 10.80
CA LEU A 228 19.59 -0.64 9.67
C LEU A 228 19.88 0.84 9.89
N GLU A 229 19.67 1.33 11.11
CA GLU A 229 19.99 2.71 11.51
C GLU A 229 21.49 2.99 11.36
N ALA A 230 22.35 2.10 11.87
CA ALA A 230 23.79 2.28 11.80
C ALA A 230 24.31 2.35 10.35
N ASP A 231 23.80 1.51 9.43
CA ASP A 231 24.15 1.57 8.00
C ASP A 231 23.76 2.93 7.40
N SER A 232 22.51 3.38 7.64
CA SER A 232 22.03 4.64 7.09
C SER A 232 22.74 5.86 7.67
N ILE A 233 23.06 5.85 8.98
CA ILE A 233 23.83 6.93 9.62
C ILE A 233 25.24 7.01 9.06
N THR A 234 25.92 5.86 8.93
CA THR A 234 27.28 5.79 8.35
C THR A 234 27.26 6.34 6.92
N PHE A 235 26.31 5.89 6.11
CA PHE A 235 26.14 6.39 4.75
C PHE A 235 25.93 7.91 4.66
N ILE A 236 25.09 8.48 5.54
CA ILE A 236 24.84 9.93 5.55
C ILE A 236 26.11 10.70 5.95
N ARG A 237 26.82 10.25 7.00
CA ARG A 237 28.04 10.90 7.47
C ARG A 237 29.14 10.89 6.41
N ASP A 238 29.44 9.71 5.86
CA ASP A 238 30.48 9.55 4.85
C ASP A 238 30.22 10.45 3.63
N LEU A 239 28.96 10.52 3.19
CA LEU A 239 28.60 11.35 2.03
C LEU A 239 28.66 12.84 2.34
N ALA A 240 28.20 13.26 3.53
CA ALA A 240 28.26 14.66 3.95
C ALA A 240 29.71 15.15 4.17
N GLU A 241 30.63 14.26 4.54
CA GLU A 241 32.07 14.58 4.66
C GLU A 241 32.77 14.64 3.28
N GLN A 242 32.31 13.84 2.32
CA GLN A 242 32.88 13.78 0.97
C GLN A 242 32.41 14.92 0.06
N GLU A 243 31.18 15.39 0.25
CA GLU A 243 30.56 16.43 -0.58
C GLU A 243 30.62 17.78 0.13
N ASP A 244 31.32 18.75 -0.46
CA ASP A 244 31.35 20.15 0.03
C ASP A 244 30.06 20.90 -0.42
N LEU A 245 28.90 20.38 0.00
CA LEU A 245 27.58 20.90 -0.36
C LEU A 245 26.70 21.05 0.89
N PRO A 246 25.86 22.10 0.97
CA PRO A 246 24.82 22.18 1.99
C PRO A 246 23.90 20.95 1.94
N VAL A 247 23.72 20.31 3.10
CA VAL A 247 22.87 19.12 3.21
C VAL A 247 21.44 19.53 3.53
N THR A 248 20.48 18.96 2.80
CA THR A 248 19.04 19.18 2.97
C THR A 248 18.29 17.84 3.02
N VAL A 249 17.07 17.83 3.55
CA VAL A 249 16.17 16.67 3.46
C VAL A 249 14.96 17.05 2.61
N SER A 250 14.72 16.32 1.52
CA SER A 250 13.47 16.46 0.74
C SER A 250 12.32 15.86 1.54
N TYR A 251 11.52 16.72 2.16
CA TYR A 251 10.45 16.34 3.08
C TYR A 251 9.08 16.49 2.44
N SER A 252 8.31 15.41 2.37
CA SER A 252 7.01 15.36 1.70
C SER A 252 5.82 15.24 2.65
N GLY A 253 6.06 15.17 3.97
CA GLY A 253 5.03 14.79 4.95
C GLY A 253 4.65 13.31 4.90
N GLY A 254 5.47 12.47 4.27
CA GLY A 254 5.27 11.01 4.20
C GLY A 254 6.19 10.26 5.18
N LYS A 255 5.85 8.99 5.43
CA LYS A 255 6.60 8.11 6.34
C LYS A 255 8.08 7.98 5.97
N ASP A 256 8.39 7.89 4.69
CA ASP A 256 9.74 7.60 4.20
C ASP A 256 10.64 8.83 4.34
N SER A 257 10.12 10.02 4.06
CA SER A 257 10.84 11.28 4.26
C SER A 257 11.02 11.62 5.75
N LEU A 258 10.08 11.21 6.61
CA LEU A 258 10.23 11.31 8.06
C LEU A 258 11.35 10.42 8.60
N VAL A 259 11.44 9.16 8.18
CA VAL A 259 12.59 8.31 8.56
C VAL A 259 13.91 8.90 8.08
N THR A 260 13.98 9.39 6.84
CA THR A 260 15.18 10.06 6.33
C THR A 260 15.58 11.26 7.18
N LEU A 261 14.63 12.08 7.62
CA LEU A 261 14.91 13.19 8.54
C LEU A 261 15.48 12.71 9.87
N LEU A 262 14.86 11.70 10.49
CA LEU A 262 15.32 11.16 11.78
C LEU A 262 16.75 10.60 11.69
N LEU A 263 17.07 9.92 10.58
CA LEU A 263 18.41 9.42 10.32
C LEU A 263 19.40 10.57 10.11
N ALA A 264 19.03 11.62 9.38
CA ALA A 264 19.86 12.80 9.20
C ALA A 264 20.15 13.52 10.52
N LEU A 265 19.13 13.69 11.38
CA LEU A 265 19.27 14.29 12.71
C LEU A 265 20.28 13.54 13.58
N LYS A 266 20.24 12.20 13.58
CA LYS A 266 21.18 11.36 14.33
C LYS A 266 22.58 11.30 13.69
N ALA A 267 22.65 11.44 12.37
CA ALA A 267 23.90 11.37 11.64
C ALA A 267 24.72 12.67 11.76
N ILE A 268 24.11 13.80 11.43
CA ILE A 268 24.78 15.09 11.20
C ILE A 268 24.08 16.28 11.87
N GLY A 269 22.99 16.04 12.62
CA GLY A 269 22.23 17.08 13.31
C GLY A 269 21.13 17.73 12.46
N PRO A 270 20.52 18.84 12.95
CA PRO A 270 19.48 19.57 12.25
C PRO A 270 19.89 20.04 10.85
N VAL A 271 19.08 19.71 9.85
CA VAL A 271 19.27 20.10 8.44
C VAL A 271 17.99 20.75 7.88
N PRO A 272 18.10 21.67 6.92
CA PRO A 272 16.94 22.25 6.26
C PRO A 272 16.04 21.23 5.57
N LEU A 273 14.73 21.37 5.76
CA LEU A 273 13.73 20.64 5.00
C LEU A 273 13.43 21.38 3.70
N LEU A 274 13.50 20.65 2.58
CA LEU A 274 12.99 21.09 1.28
C LEU A 274 11.59 20.52 1.09
N PHE A 275 10.57 21.39 1.07
CA PHE A 275 9.19 20.99 0.84
C PHE A 275 8.67 21.55 -0.47
N ALA A 276 8.30 20.66 -1.41
CA ALA A 276 7.64 21.03 -2.65
C ALA A 276 6.13 21.15 -2.40
N ASP A 277 5.64 22.36 -2.14
CA ASP A 277 4.23 22.60 -1.91
C ASP A 277 3.51 22.82 -3.25
N THR A 278 2.72 21.83 -3.65
CA THR A 278 2.04 21.87 -4.95
C THR A 278 0.78 22.73 -4.96
N GLY A 279 0.31 23.22 -3.81
CA GLY A 279 -1.03 23.79 -3.64
C GLY A 279 -2.17 22.74 -3.69
N LEU A 280 -1.84 21.47 -3.85
CA LEU A 280 -2.78 20.34 -3.97
C LEU A 280 -2.60 19.34 -2.83
N GLU A 281 -2.02 19.76 -1.73
CA GLU A 281 -1.75 18.91 -0.57
C GLU A 281 -2.99 18.76 0.32
N PHE A 282 -3.03 17.69 1.10
CA PHE A 282 -4.02 17.55 2.16
C PHE A 282 -3.70 18.51 3.32
N PRO A 283 -4.72 19.02 4.04
CA PRO A 283 -4.52 19.78 5.27
C PRO A 283 -3.65 19.02 6.29
N GLU A 284 -3.84 17.71 6.41
CA GLU A 284 -3.06 16.83 7.28
C GLU A 284 -1.58 16.76 6.90
N THR A 285 -1.25 16.86 5.61
CA THR A 285 0.14 16.95 5.15
C THR A 285 0.79 18.24 5.62
N LEU A 286 0.11 19.38 5.49
CA LEU A 286 0.62 20.67 5.97
C LEU A 286 0.73 20.71 7.50
N ALA A 287 -0.24 20.13 8.20
CA ALA A 287 -0.20 19.97 9.65
C ALA A 287 0.97 19.08 10.11
N ASN A 288 1.22 17.98 9.41
CA ASN A 288 2.35 17.09 9.69
C ASN A 288 3.69 17.81 9.53
N ILE A 289 3.86 18.57 8.45
CA ILE A 289 5.08 19.35 8.22
C ILE A 289 5.32 20.33 9.36
N SER A 290 4.28 21.05 9.79
CA SER A 290 4.36 21.99 10.91
C SER A 290 4.75 21.28 12.20
N ALA A 291 4.08 20.18 12.54
CA ALA A 291 4.37 19.39 13.74
C ALA A 291 5.82 18.84 13.75
N VAL A 292 6.35 18.46 12.59
CA VAL A 292 7.72 17.93 12.44
C VAL A 292 8.75 19.04 12.58
N VAL A 293 8.51 20.20 11.96
CA VAL A 293 9.34 21.40 12.13
C VAL A 293 9.43 21.79 13.61
N ASP A 294 8.30 21.84 14.31
CA ASP A 294 8.25 22.19 15.73
C ASP A 294 8.96 21.13 16.59
N ARG A 295 8.64 19.84 16.37
CA ARG A 295 9.14 18.72 17.18
C ARG A 295 10.65 18.55 17.12
N TYR A 296 11.25 18.82 15.96
CA TYR A 296 12.68 18.60 15.71
C TYR A 296 13.47 19.90 15.52
N SER A 297 12.82 21.06 15.59
CA SER A 297 13.45 22.39 15.48
C SER A 297 14.29 22.54 14.20
N VAL A 298 13.75 22.09 13.07
CA VAL A 298 14.40 22.16 11.75
C VAL A 298 13.77 23.24 10.88
N PRO A 299 14.55 24.04 10.13
CA PRO A 299 13.98 25.04 9.25
C PRO A 299 13.33 24.38 8.03
N VAL A 300 12.23 24.94 7.53
CA VAL A 300 11.56 24.49 6.30
C VAL A 300 11.63 25.55 5.21
N PHE A 301 12.11 25.14 4.04
CA PHE A 301 12.17 25.93 2.83
C PHE A 301 11.12 25.40 1.86
N ARG A 302 10.08 26.21 1.66
CA ARG A 302 8.91 25.86 0.85
C ARG A 302 9.08 26.35 -0.59
N ALA A 303 9.02 25.43 -1.54
CA ALA A 303 8.93 25.74 -2.96
C ALA A 303 7.46 25.78 -3.37
N ASP A 304 6.96 26.96 -3.74
CA ASP A 304 5.58 27.14 -4.21
C ASP A 304 5.43 26.67 -5.66
N GLY A 305 4.58 25.66 -5.85
CA GLY A 305 4.22 25.09 -7.14
C GLY A 305 2.78 25.31 -7.58
N GLU A 306 1.94 25.99 -6.79
CA GLU A 306 0.49 26.09 -7.08
C GLU A 306 0.23 26.84 -8.38
N SER A 307 0.88 28.00 -8.55
CA SER A 307 0.77 28.81 -9.76
C SER A 307 1.20 28.03 -11.02
N GLY A 308 2.31 27.30 -10.93
CA GLY A 308 2.80 26.44 -12.00
C GLY A 308 1.86 25.28 -12.33
N PHE A 309 1.17 24.73 -11.33
CA PHE A 309 0.13 23.74 -11.56
C PHE A 309 -1.03 24.32 -12.37
N TRP A 310 -1.66 25.41 -11.91
CA TRP A 310 -2.86 25.95 -12.57
C TRP A 310 -2.58 26.55 -13.95
N ASP A 311 -1.42 27.15 -14.17
CA ASP A 311 -0.97 27.57 -15.51
C ASP A 311 -0.70 26.38 -16.44
N GLY A 312 -0.13 25.29 -15.91
CA GLY A 312 0.01 24.06 -16.68
C GLY A 312 -1.36 23.44 -17.02
N PHE A 313 -2.31 23.48 -16.09
CA PHE A 313 -3.67 22.95 -16.26
C PHE A 313 -4.43 23.70 -17.34
N SER A 314 -4.39 25.04 -17.36
CA SER A 314 -5.09 25.84 -18.37
C SER A 314 -4.60 25.55 -19.79
N ARG A 315 -3.29 25.28 -19.94
CA ARG A 315 -2.64 24.99 -21.23
C ARG A 315 -2.78 23.54 -21.68
N GLN A 316 -2.70 22.60 -20.74
CA GLN A 316 -2.52 21.18 -21.06
C GLN A 316 -3.70 20.29 -20.64
N GLY A 317 -4.64 20.83 -19.86
CA GLY A 317 -5.72 20.09 -19.23
C GLY A 317 -5.29 19.36 -17.96
N PRO A 318 -6.18 18.50 -17.40
CA PRO A 318 -5.85 17.70 -16.23
C PRO A 318 -4.61 16.83 -16.45
N PRO A 319 -3.76 16.61 -15.43
CA PRO A 319 -2.73 15.60 -15.51
C PRO A 319 -3.37 14.21 -15.60
N ALA A 320 -2.71 13.30 -16.31
CA ALA A 320 -3.16 11.94 -16.54
C ALA A 320 -2.09 10.93 -16.10
N VAL A 321 -2.47 9.66 -15.92
CA VAL A 321 -1.53 8.58 -15.56
C VAL A 321 -0.38 8.50 -16.56
N ASN A 322 -0.71 8.63 -17.85
CA ASN A 322 0.21 8.60 -18.98
C ASN A 322 0.58 10.01 -19.50
N PHE A 323 0.40 11.07 -18.70
CA PHE A 323 0.81 12.43 -19.06
C PHE A 323 0.95 13.29 -17.79
N ARG A 324 2.07 13.13 -17.09
CA ARG A 324 2.29 13.64 -15.72
C ARG A 324 3.10 14.94 -15.72
N TRP A 325 2.70 15.88 -16.55
CA TRP A 325 3.32 17.21 -16.63
C TRP A 325 3.36 17.94 -15.27
N CYS A 326 2.40 17.65 -14.38
CA CYS A 326 2.28 18.30 -13.08
C CYS A 326 3.53 18.14 -12.21
N CYS A 327 4.16 16.96 -12.18
CA CYS A 327 5.37 16.74 -11.38
C CYS A 327 6.50 17.71 -11.74
N LYS A 328 6.70 17.98 -13.04
CA LYS A 328 7.70 18.94 -13.50
C LYS A 328 7.31 20.39 -13.20
N ALA A 329 6.04 20.72 -13.41
CA ALA A 329 5.53 22.07 -13.27
C ALA A 329 5.44 22.53 -11.80
N CYS A 330 4.88 21.71 -10.92
CA CYS A 330 4.58 22.09 -9.53
C CYS A 330 5.53 21.51 -8.49
N LYS A 331 6.44 20.59 -8.87
CA LYS A 331 7.44 20.06 -7.93
C LYS A 331 8.87 20.34 -8.37
N LEU A 332 9.32 19.79 -9.50
CA LEU A 332 10.74 19.81 -9.87
C LEU A 332 11.25 21.23 -10.16
N THR A 333 10.56 21.98 -11.01
CA THR A 333 10.97 23.35 -11.38
C THR A 333 10.98 24.30 -10.16
N PRO A 334 9.95 24.34 -9.29
CA PRO A 334 9.99 25.17 -8.08
C PRO A 334 11.15 24.83 -7.14
N VAL A 335 11.44 23.55 -6.90
CA VAL A 335 12.55 23.16 -6.03
C VAL A 335 13.90 23.48 -6.64
N GLN A 336 14.09 23.29 -7.95
CA GLN A 336 15.32 23.70 -8.63
C GLN A 336 15.61 25.19 -8.40
N LYS A 337 14.60 26.06 -8.57
CA LYS A 337 14.73 27.51 -8.36
C LYS A 337 15.00 27.86 -6.89
N LEU A 338 14.40 27.12 -5.96
CA LEU A 338 14.63 27.31 -4.53
C LEU A 338 16.07 26.95 -4.16
N ILE A 339 16.57 25.80 -4.61
CA ILE A 339 17.94 25.35 -4.35
C ILE A 339 18.94 26.36 -4.91
N GLU A 340 18.74 26.80 -6.16
CA GLU A 340 19.60 27.79 -6.82
C GLU A 340 19.69 29.09 -6.00
N ARG A 341 18.55 29.56 -5.47
CA ARG A 341 18.46 30.81 -4.72
C ARG A 341 19.14 30.73 -3.35
N GLU A 342 18.94 29.64 -2.62
CA GLU A 342 19.39 29.52 -1.23
C GLU A 342 20.83 29.02 -1.12
N TRP A 343 21.25 28.12 -2.01
CA TRP A 343 22.54 27.41 -1.90
C TRP A 343 23.34 27.34 -3.20
N GLY A 344 22.73 27.69 -4.35
CA GLY A 344 23.27 27.37 -5.67
C GLY A 344 23.13 25.90 -5.99
N GLU A 345 23.68 25.03 -5.14
CA GLU A 345 23.63 23.58 -5.23
C GLU A 345 23.49 22.95 -3.84
N CYS A 346 22.87 21.77 -3.74
CA CYS A 346 22.78 21.05 -2.47
C CYS A 346 22.92 19.52 -2.60
N LEU A 347 23.34 18.89 -1.50
CA LEU A 347 23.14 17.46 -1.26
C LEU A 347 21.78 17.27 -0.59
N SER A 348 20.86 16.59 -1.26
CA SER A 348 19.51 16.34 -0.78
C SER A 348 19.33 14.87 -0.42
N LEU A 349 19.05 14.61 0.85
CA LEU A 349 18.64 13.31 1.35
C LEU A 349 17.16 13.08 1.03
N ILE A 350 16.86 11.98 0.33
CA ILE A 350 15.53 11.65 -0.20
C ILE A 350 15.07 10.31 0.36
N GLY A 351 13.81 10.22 0.78
CA GLY A 351 13.16 8.99 1.27
C GLY A 351 12.85 7.94 0.19
N GLN A 352 13.62 7.86 -0.88
CA GLN A 352 13.39 6.89 -1.95
C GLN A 352 13.79 5.47 -1.50
N ARG A 353 12.96 4.48 -1.82
CA ARG A 353 13.24 3.05 -1.57
C ARG A 353 13.15 2.23 -2.85
N LYS A 354 13.97 1.18 -2.96
CA LYS A 354 13.93 0.23 -4.11
C LYS A 354 12.58 -0.47 -4.27
N TYR A 355 11.86 -0.67 -3.16
CA TYR A 355 10.59 -1.39 -3.09
C TYR A 355 9.38 -0.61 -3.62
N GLU A 356 9.56 0.66 -4.02
CA GLU A 356 8.44 1.47 -4.54
C GLU A 356 8.07 1.14 -5.99
N SER A 357 9.03 0.74 -6.82
CA SER A 357 8.80 0.36 -8.22
C SER A 357 10.01 -0.30 -8.87
N ALA A 358 9.80 -0.97 -10.02
CA ALA A 358 10.89 -1.52 -10.83
C ALA A 358 11.91 -0.46 -11.30
N LYS A 359 11.49 0.80 -11.49
CA LYS A 359 12.42 1.90 -11.84
C LYS A 359 13.28 2.28 -10.64
N ARG A 360 12.68 2.46 -9.46
CA ARG A 360 13.39 2.78 -8.21
C ARG A 360 14.33 1.66 -7.77
N MET A 361 14.05 0.42 -8.14
CA MET A 361 14.99 -0.68 -7.92
C MET A 361 16.29 -0.53 -8.72
N LYS A 362 16.22 0.04 -9.93
CA LYS A 362 17.39 0.27 -10.80
C LYS A 362 18.14 1.57 -10.49
N SER A 363 17.61 2.44 -9.61
CA SER A 363 18.28 3.70 -9.27
C SER A 363 19.52 3.45 -8.41
N ARG A 364 20.52 4.32 -8.59
CA ARG A 364 21.70 4.37 -7.72
C ARG A 364 21.31 4.96 -6.37
N ARG A 365 22.07 4.66 -5.31
CA ARG A 365 21.89 5.25 -3.97
C ARG A 365 22.21 6.76 -3.96
N VAL A 366 23.08 7.21 -4.86
CA VAL A 366 23.41 8.63 -5.11
C VAL A 366 23.28 8.91 -6.60
N TRP A 367 22.59 9.98 -6.99
CA TRP A 367 22.37 10.38 -8.39
C TRP A 367 22.10 11.88 -8.53
N ARG A 368 22.21 12.41 -9.74
CA ARG A 368 21.71 13.75 -10.09
C ARG A 368 20.50 13.61 -11.00
N ASN A 369 19.42 14.29 -10.66
CA ASN A 369 18.22 14.31 -11.48
C ASN A 369 18.42 15.29 -12.65
N PRO A 370 18.26 14.89 -13.92
CA PRO A 370 18.40 15.80 -15.05
C PRO A 370 17.44 17.00 -15.01
N ASN A 371 16.29 16.86 -14.35
CA ASN A 371 15.31 17.95 -14.19
C ASN A 371 15.65 18.91 -13.04
N VAL A 372 16.55 18.55 -12.14
CA VAL A 372 17.00 19.37 -11.00
C VAL A 372 18.53 19.21 -10.89
N PRO A 373 19.29 19.71 -11.87
CA PRO A 373 20.73 19.40 -12.00
C PRO A 373 21.58 19.92 -10.84
N ASN A 374 21.10 20.96 -10.15
CA ASN A 374 21.70 21.55 -8.95
C ASN A 374 21.34 20.80 -7.64
N GLN A 375 20.77 19.60 -7.75
CA GLN A 375 20.51 18.72 -6.61
C GLN A 375 21.27 17.40 -6.79
N LEU A 376 22.23 17.15 -5.90
CA LEU A 376 22.79 15.82 -5.70
C LEU A 376 21.85 15.05 -4.77
N SER A 377 21.18 14.04 -5.28
CA SER A 377 20.20 13.25 -4.53
C SER A 377 20.85 12.02 -3.92
N ALA A 378 20.56 11.73 -2.65
CA ALA A 378 21.00 10.52 -1.96
C ALA A 378 19.83 9.84 -1.25
N ALA A 379 19.80 8.51 -1.25
CA ALA A 379 18.74 7.69 -0.65
C ALA A 379 19.27 6.86 0.54
N PRO A 380 19.26 7.40 1.78
CA PRO A 380 19.76 6.68 2.95
C PRO A 380 19.04 5.38 3.24
N ILE A 381 17.75 5.32 2.90
CA ILE A 381 16.85 4.18 3.13
C ILE A 381 16.57 3.35 1.86
N GLN A 382 17.42 3.43 0.83
CA GLN A 382 17.24 2.73 -0.45
C GLN A 382 16.92 1.23 -0.30
N HIS A 383 17.42 0.59 0.76
CA HIS A 383 17.26 -0.84 1.04
C HIS A 383 16.19 -1.17 2.09
N TRP A 384 15.45 -0.19 2.58
CA TRP A 384 14.38 -0.39 3.55
C TRP A 384 13.07 -0.75 2.83
N ASN A 385 12.32 -1.73 3.34
CA ASN A 385 10.92 -1.93 2.94
C ASN A 385 10.00 -1.09 3.85
N ALA A 386 8.71 -1.06 3.54
CA ALA A 386 7.74 -0.28 4.32
C ALA A 386 7.63 -0.76 5.78
N LEU A 387 7.85 -2.05 6.06
CA LEU A 387 7.80 -2.58 7.42
C LEU A 387 8.99 -2.09 8.26
N HIS A 388 10.19 -2.00 7.67
CA HIS A 388 11.36 -1.38 8.33
C HIS A 388 11.04 0.07 8.71
N VAL A 389 10.48 0.83 7.77
CA VAL A 389 10.10 2.24 7.95
C VAL A 389 9.10 2.37 9.10
N TRP A 390 8.03 1.58 9.10
CA TRP A 390 7.00 1.66 10.13
C TRP A 390 7.49 1.26 11.52
N LEU A 391 8.20 0.14 11.64
CA LEU A 391 8.76 -0.29 12.92
C LEU A 391 9.75 0.75 13.47
N TYR A 392 10.56 1.36 12.62
CA TYR A 392 11.45 2.44 13.04
C TYR A 392 10.68 3.70 13.48
N LEU A 393 9.64 4.13 12.76
CA LEU A 393 8.81 5.27 13.19
C LEU A 393 8.11 5.01 14.53
N PHE A 394 7.65 3.78 14.77
CA PHE A 394 7.08 3.39 16.06
C PHE A 394 8.13 3.39 17.17
N GLN A 395 9.33 2.86 16.92
CA GLN A 395 10.46 2.91 17.85
C GLN A 395 10.79 4.36 18.27
N GLU A 396 10.83 5.27 17.29
CA GLU A 396 11.15 6.68 17.52
C GLU A 396 9.96 7.49 18.06
N LYS A 397 8.78 6.89 18.16
CA LYS A 397 7.51 7.55 18.50
C LYS A 397 7.31 8.82 17.67
N ALA A 398 7.63 8.73 16.38
CA ALA A 398 7.68 9.85 15.47
C ALA A 398 6.27 10.30 15.05
N PRO A 399 6.00 11.61 14.90
CA PRO A 399 4.70 12.12 14.49
C PRO A 399 4.51 11.91 12.98
N TYR A 400 4.11 10.70 12.57
CA TYR A 400 3.78 10.41 11.18
C TYR A 400 2.44 11.05 10.79
N ASN A 401 2.19 11.17 9.49
CA ASN A 401 0.99 11.81 8.97
C ASN A 401 -0.25 10.92 9.17
N THR A 402 -1.29 11.48 9.80
CA THR A 402 -2.51 10.76 10.19
C THR A 402 -3.32 10.21 9.01
N LEU A 403 -3.04 10.64 7.77
CA LEU A 403 -3.64 10.06 6.56
C LEU A 403 -3.38 8.55 6.41
N TYR A 404 -2.27 8.04 6.97
CA TYR A 404 -2.02 6.60 7.02
C TYR A 404 -3.09 5.86 7.84
N GLU A 405 -3.60 6.48 8.90
CA GLU A 405 -4.68 5.94 9.73
C GLU A 405 -6.06 6.07 9.10
N LYS A 406 -6.16 6.84 8.00
CA LYS A 406 -7.34 6.99 7.16
C LYS A 406 -7.30 6.11 5.90
N GLY A 407 -6.33 5.20 5.79
CA GLY A 407 -6.27 4.19 4.74
C GLY A 407 -5.47 4.58 3.48
N LEU A 408 -4.79 5.73 3.49
CA LEU A 408 -3.80 6.05 2.45
C LEU A 408 -2.48 5.34 2.73
N ASP A 409 -1.92 4.63 1.76
CA ASP A 409 -0.60 3.98 1.87
C ASP A 409 0.54 4.82 1.28
N ARG A 410 0.18 5.83 0.46
CA ARG A 410 1.06 6.81 -0.16
C ARG A 410 0.43 8.19 -0.05
N ILE A 411 1.21 9.16 0.39
CA ILE A 411 0.79 10.55 0.56
C ILE A 411 1.35 11.39 -0.58
N GLY A 412 0.49 12.22 -1.15
CA GLY A 412 0.81 13.15 -2.23
C GLY A 412 -0.40 14.05 -2.50
N CYS A 413 -0.49 14.59 -3.72
CA CYS A 413 -1.60 15.47 -4.09
C CYS A 413 -2.94 14.73 -4.05
N TYR A 414 -3.98 15.35 -3.49
CA TYR A 414 -5.27 14.67 -3.22
C TYR A 414 -5.98 14.14 -4.48
N MET A 415 -5.71 14.73 -5.64
CA MET A 415 -6.32 14.38 -6.92
C MET A 415 -5.40 13.60 -7.86
N CYS A 416 -4.26 13.10 -7.36
CA CYS A 416 -3.22 12.52 -8.21
C CYS A 416 -3.79 11.47 -9.19
N PRO A 417 -3.59 11.61 -10.51
CA PRO A 417 -4.18 10.69 -11.47
C PRO A 417 -3.64 9.27 -11.31
N SER A 418 -2.44 9.11 -10.72
CA SER A 418 -1.82 7.81 -10.42
C SER A 418 -2.32 7.13 -9.13
N SER A 419 -3.22 7.76 -8.36
CA SER A 419 -3.84 7.10 -7.21
C SER A 419 -4.76 5.96 -7.65
N ASP A 420 -4.90 4.95 -6.80
CA ASP A 420 -5.90 3.89 -6.99
C ASP A 420 -7.30 4.54 -7.03
N ILE A 421 -8.22 4.00 -7.82
CA ILE A 421 -9.62 4.46 -7.88
C ILE A 421 -10.27 4.29 -6.51
N ALA A 422 -9.97 3.20 -5.81
CA ALA A 422 -10.42 3.00 -4.43
C ALA A 422 -10.09 4.19 -3.52
N HIS A 423 -8.89 4.77 -3.66
CA HIS A 423 -8.48 5.95 -2.90
C HIS A 423 -9.17 7.22 -3.37
N LEU A 424 -9.34 7.41 -4.68
CA LEU A 424 -10.07 8.57 -5.20
C LEU A 424 -11.53 8.58 -4.71
N LYS A 425 -12.16 7.40 -4.57
CA LYS A 425 -13.50 7.28 -3.99
C LYS A 425 -13.55 7.62 -2.52
N MET A 426 -12.60 7.12 -1.73
CA MET A 426 -12.47 7.54 -0.34
C MET A 426 -12.24 9.06 -0.23
N ILE A 427 -11.41 9.65 -1.09
CA ILE A 427 -11.12 11.09 -1.07
C ILE A 427 -12.36 11.92 -1.46
N GLU A 428 -13.13 11.45 -2.45
CA GLU A 428 -14.41 12.04 -2.85
C GLU A 428 -15.41 12.10 -1.68
N GLU A 429 -15.45 11.05 -0.86
CA GLU A 429 -16.35 10.93 0.30
C GLU A 429 -15.85 11.74 1.51
N GLU A 430 -14.56 11.64 1.85
CA GLU A 430 -13.99 12.23 3.07
C GLU A 430 -13.57 13.69 2.92
N TYR A 431 -13.24 14.15 1.69
CA TYR A 431 -12.76 15.51 1.42
C TYR A 431 -13.60 16.20 0.33
N PRO A 432 -14.92 16.34 0.52
CA PRO A 432 -15.81 16.86 -0.51
C PRO A 432 -15.41 18.25 -1.01
N VAL A 433 -14.89 19.11 -0.14
CA VAL A 433 -14.44 20.46 -0.54
C VAL A 433 -13.23 20.42 -1.49
N LEU A 434 -12.23 19.57 -1.20
CA LEU A 434 -11.06 19.42 -2.07
C LEU A 434 -11.47 18.75 -3.39
N TRP A 435 -12.32 17.74 -3.30
CA TRP A 435 -12.80 17.00 -4.45
C TRP A 435 -13.66 17.86 -5.37
N ASP A 436 -14.57 18.68 -4.83
CA ASP A 436 -15.42 19.58 -5.60
C ASP A 436 -14.61 20.65 -6.32
N ARG A 437 -13.57 21.23 -5.67
CA ARG A 437 -12.64 22.15 -6.35
C ARG A 437 -12.01 21.48 -7.59
N TRP A 438 -11.62 20.22 -7.47
CA TRP A 438 -11.05 19.48 -8.58
C TRP A 438 -12.08 19.13 -9.66
N ARG A 439 -13.25 18.63 -9.26
CA ARG A 439 -14.37 18.30 -10.13
C ARG A 439 -14.77 19.50 -10.98
N SER A 440 -14.98 20.66 -10.36
CA SER A 440 -15.32 21.90 -11.07
C SER A 440 -14.28 22.25 -12.12
N ALA A 441 -12.99 22.26 -11.77
CA ALA A 441 -11.93 22.61 -12.71
C ALA A 441 -11.88 21.66 -13.93
N VAL A 442 -12.01 20.35 -13.71
CA VAL A 442 -11.98 19.36 -14.80
C VAL A 442 -13.24 19.43 -15.66
N THR A 443 -14.41 19.64 -15.06
CA THR A 443 -15.67 19.78 -15.77
C THR A 443 -15.66 21.02 -16.65
N GLU A 444 -15.26 22.18 -16.11
CA GLU A 444 -15.15 23.43 -16.87
C GLU A 444 -14.18 23.30 -18.05
N TYR A 445 -13.00 22.69 -17.83
CA TYR A 445 -12.07 22.39 -18.92
C TYR A 445 -12.67 21.43 -19.96
N GLY A 446 -13.39 20.42 -19.49
CA GLY A 446 -14.07 19.45 -20.35
C GLY A 446 -15.10 20.11 -21.26
N GLU A 447 -15.95 20.97 -20.71
CA GLU A 447 -16.95 21.75 -21.45
C GLU A 447 -16.29 22.68 -22.47
N ALA A 448 -15.27 23.43 -22.05
CA ALA A 448 -14.53 24.36 -22.92
C ALA A 448 -13.81 23.64 -24.08
N THR A 449 -13.46 22.37 -23.93
CA THR A 449 -12.74 21.57 -24.93
C THR A 449 -13.61 20.53 -25.65
N GLY A 450 -14.93 20.58 -25.48
CA GLY A 450 -15.89 19.70 -26.18
C GLY A 450 -15.82 18.23 -25.75
N ARG A 451 -15.45 17.96 -24.50
CA ARG A 451 -15.45 16.61 -23.91
C ARG A 451 -16.88 16.16 -23.60
N PRO A 452 -17.14 14.84 -23.55
CA PRO A 452 -18.44 14.32 -23.12
C PRO A 452 -18.83 14.83 -21.73
N LYS A 453 -20.13 15.04 -21.47
CA LYS A 453 -20.61 15.51 -20.16
C LYS A 453 -20.20 14.60 -19.00
N ASN A 454 -20.07 13.28 -19.24
CA ASN A 454 -19.65 12.30 -18.25
C ASN A 454 -18.13 12.09 -18.19
N TRP A 455 -17.32 13.00 -18.74
CA TRP A 455 -15.86 12.82 -18.84
C TRP A 455 -15.18 12.76 -17.47
N PHE A 456 -15.70 13.50 -16.48
CA PHE A 456 -15.21 13.43 -15.10
C PHE A 456 -15.60 12.10 -14.44
N GLU A 457 -16.89 11.77 -14.46
CA GLU A 457 -17.48 10.60 -13.79
C GLU A 457 -16.96 9.28 -14.36
N SER A 458 -16.70 9.24 -15.68
CA SER A 458 -16.09 8.08 -16.33
C SER A 458 -14.61 7.89 -15.98
N GLY A 459 -13.97 8.86 -15.33
CA GLY A 459 -12.53 8.85 -15.04
C GLY A 459 -11.66 9.02 -16.29
N ALA A 460 -12.25 9.30 -17.46
CA ALA A 460 -11.54 9.38 -18.73
C ALA A 460 -10.56 10.56 -18.82
N TRP A 461 -10.63 11.53 -17.90
CA TRP A 461 -9.63 12.59 -17.74
C TRP A 461 -8.26 12.07 -17.28
N ARG A 462 -8.22 10.88 -16.67
CA ARG A 462 -6.99 10.25 -16.16
C ARG A 462 -6.14 9.61 -17.25
N ILE A 463 -6.61 9.60 -18.50
CA ILE A 463 -5.90 9.04 -19.65
C ILE A 463 -5.89 10.07 -20.78
N LYS A 464 -4.70 10.46 -21.22
CA LYS A 464 -4.53 11.32 -22.39
C LYS A 464 -4.40 10.48 -23.66
N LYS A 465 -5.28 10.70 -24.64
CA LYS A 465 -5.17 10.04 -25.96
C LYS A 465 -3.83 10.43 -26.61
N GLY A 466 -3.04 9.42 -27.00
CA GLY A 466 -1.72 9.63 -27.60
C GLY A 466 -0.62 10.04 -26.60
N GLY A 467 -0.89 10.04 -25.29
CA GLY A 467 0.15 10.22 -24.28
C GLY A 467 1.02 8.95 -24.16
N SER A 468 2.34 9.13 -24.21
CA SER A 468 3.30 8.11 -23.76
C SER A 468 3.44 8.20 -22.25
N ASP A 469 3.66 7.08 -21.56
CA ASP A 469 4.01 7.12 -20.14
C ASP A 469 5.19 8.07 -19.93
N ASP A 470 4.94 9.24 -19.33
CA ASP A 470 6.00 10.21 -19.04
C ASP A 470 6.98 9.58 -18.05
N GLU A 471 8.09 9.11 -18.61
CA GLU A 471 9.19 8.46 -17.90
C GLU A 471 9.88 9.40 -16.89
N ASP A 472 9.65 10.71 -16.97
CA ASP A 472 10.45 11.77 -16.31
C ASP A 472 9.82 12.39 -15.05
N SER A 473 8.73 11.83 -14.52
CA SER A 473 7.90 12.47 -13.49
C SER A 473 8.40 12.37 -12.03
N HIS A 474 9.64 11.99 -11.75
CA HIS A 474 10.06 11.67 -10.38
C HIS A 474 11.37 12.34 -9.94
N TYR A 475 11.37 12.79 -8.68
CA TYR A 475 12.51 13.27 -7.88
C TYR A 475 13.60 12.21 -7.76
#